data_AF-A0A2T2XWJ5-F1
#
_entry.id   AF-A0A2T2XWJ5-F1
#
_cell.length_a   1.000
_cell.length_b   1.000
_cell.length_c   1.000
_cell.angle_alpha   90.00
_cell.angle_beta   90.00
_cell.angle_gamma   90.00
#
_symmetry.space_group_name_H-M   'P 1'
#
loop_
_entity.id
_entity.type
_entity.pdbx_description
1 polymer ?
#
loop_
_entity_poly.entity_id
_entity_poly.type
_entity_poly.pdbx_seq_one_letter_code
_entity_poly.pdbx_strand_id
1 'polypeptide(L)' 'MKTLTPQEIIVALNGLGLTQTDIKDRTGISQASLSRIYSGKNCDPRLSVVRLLEDLYLEVTEKCKA' A
#
# COMPACT_ATOMS: atom_id res chain seq x y z
N MET A 1 0.75 -12.82 13.19
CA MET A 1 0.39 -12.35 11.84
C MET A 1 1.69 -12.13 11.09
N LYS A 2 1.81 -12.65 9.86
CA LYS A 2 2.99 -12.37 9.02
C LYS A 2 2.86 -10.90 8.58
N THR A 3 3.82 -10.06 8.95
CA THR A 3 3.80 -8.64 8.54
C THR A 3 4.08 -8.59 7.04
N LEU A 4 3.13 -8.08 6.25
CA LEU A 4 3.33 -7.89 4.82
C LEU A 4 4.36 -6.79 4.60
N THR A 5 5.24 -6.98 3.63
CA THR A 5 6.11 -5.93 3.12
C THR A 5 5.29 -4.83 2.43
N PRO A 6 5.82 -3.60 2.30
CA PRO A 6 5.14 -2.54 1.56
C PRO A 6 4.77 -2.92 0.12
N GLN A 7 5.59 -3.74 -0.55
CA GLN A 7 5.28 -4.26 -1.88
C GLN A 7 4.09 -5.22 -1.84
N GLU A 8 4.09 -6.18 -0.91
CA GLU A 8 2.98 -7.12 -0.74
C GLU A 8 1.69 -6.39 -0.38
N ILE A 9 1.75 -5.31 0.41
CA ILE A 9 0.58 -4.48 0.70
C ILE A 9 0.02 -3.84 -0.57
N ILE A 10 0.85 -3.24 -1.43
CA ILE A 10 0.37 -2.66 -2.69
C ILE A 10 -0.23 -3.74 -3.60
N VAL A 11 0.40 -4.92 -3.69
CA VAL A 11 -0.14 -6.04 -4.47
C VAL A 11 -1.50 -6.50 -3.92
N ALA A 12 -1.64 -6.59 -2.60
CA ALA A 12 -2.90 -6.97 -1.97
C ALA A 12 -4.00 -5.93 -2.21
N LEU A 13 -3.68 -4.63 -2.07
CA LEU A 13 -4.63 -3.54 -2.37
C LEU A 13 -5.07 -3.56 -3.84
N ASN A 14 -4.15 -3.85 -4.78
CA ASN A 14 -4.49 -4.05 -6.19
C ASN A 14 -5.43 -5.25 -6.38
N GLY A 15 -5.20 -6.36 -5.67
CA GLY A 15 -6.09 -7.52 -5.68
C GLY A 15 -7.49 -7.25 -5.12
N LEU A 16 -7.64 -6.20 -4.29
CA LEU A 16 -8.91 -5.70 -3.77
C LEU A 16 -9.56 -4.64 -4.68
N GLY A 17 -8.98 -4.39 -5.86
CA GLY A 17 -9.54 -3.51 -6.89
C GLY A 17 -9.07 -2.06 -6.81
N LEU A 18 -8.14 -1.70 -5.91
CA LEU A 18 -7.57 -0.35 -5.89
C LEU A 18 -6.46 -0.22 -6.94
N THR A 19 -6.43 0.91 -7.64
CA THR A 19 -5.30 1.27 -8.49
C THR A 19 -4.23 2.03 -7.69
N GLN A 20 -3.02 2.20 -8.25
CA GLN A 20 -2.01 3.06 -7.63
C GLN A 20 -2.48 4.52 -7.49
N THR A 21 -3.35 4.99 -8.40
CA THR A 21 -3.96 6.32 -8.31
C THR A 21 -4.88 6.41 -7.08
N ASP A 22 -5.70 5.38 -6.84
CA ASP A 22 -6.58 5.34 -5.66
C ASP A 22 -5.76 5.30 -4.36
N ILE A 23 -4.68 4.51 -4.34
CA ILE A 23 -3.77 4.46 -3.19
C ILE A 23 -3.13 5.83 -2.95
N LYS A 24 -2.67 6.51 -4.00
CA LYS A 24 -2.10 7.86 -3.94
C LYS A 24 -3.12 8.85 -3.38
N ASP A 25 -4.35 8.84 -3.89
CA ASP A 25 -5.40 9.78 -3.47
C ASP A 25 -5.84 9.55 -2.01
N ARG A 26 -5.78 8.30 -1.51
CA ARG A 26 -6.16 7.95 -0.13
C ARG A 26 -5.05 8.12 0.90
N THR A 27 -3.78 8.00 0.49
CA THR A 27 -2.63 8.03 1.42
C THR A 27 -1.78 9.30 1.30
N GLY A 28 -1.92 10.04 0.20
CA GLY A 28 -1.02 11.15 -0.15
C GLY A 28 0.38 10.70 -0.59
N ILE A 29 0.68 9.40 -0.66
CA ILE A 29 1.97 8.89 -1.15
C ILE A 29 2.07 9.17 -2.64
N SER A 30 3.16 9.78 -3.10
CA SER A 30 3.32 10.11 -4.52
C SER A 30 3.34 8.88 -5.44
N GLN A 31 2.83 9.04 -6.66
CA GLN A 31 2.80 7.99 -7.68
C GLN A 31 4.19 7.40 -7.96
N ALA A 32 5.22 8.25 -8.00
CA ALA A 32 6.60 7.81 -8.20
C ALA A 32 7.11 6.93 -7.04
N SER A 33 6.66 7.20 -5.80
CA SER A 33 7.03 6.37 -4.65
C SER A 33 6.29 5.03 -4.68
N LEU A 34 4.99 5.03 -4.97
CA LEU A 34 4.20 3.80 -5.14
C LEU A 34 4.77 2.91 -6.25
N SER A 35 5.10 3.50 -7.41
CA SER A 35 5.69 2.77 -8.54
C SER A 35 7.03 2.12 -8.19
N ARG A 36 7.91 2.82 -7.45
CA ARG A 36 9.21 2.26 -7.01
C ARG A 36 9.04 1.14 -5.98
N ILE A 37 8.08 1.25 -5.06
CA ILE A 37 7.76 0.17 -4.10
C ILE A 37 7.20 -1.04 -4.82
N TYR A 38 6.22 -0.83 -5.70
CA TYR A 38 5.55 -1.89 -6.46
C TYR A 38 6.53 -2.68 -7.33
N SER A 39 7.45 -2.00 -8.00
CA SER A 39 8.48 -2.63 -8.84
C SER A 39 9.61 -3.32 -8.07
N GLY A 40 9.60 -3.28 -6.73
CA GLY A 40 10.68 -3.83 -5.90
C GLY A 40 12.00 -3.08 -6.01
N LYS A 41 12.03 -1.91 -6.67
CA LYS A 41 13.23 -1.07 -6.83
C LYS A 41 13.49 -0.15 -5.64
N ASN A 42 12.53 -0.02 -4.72
CA ASN A 42 12.70 0.69 -3.45
C ASN A 42 12.83 -0.32 -2.30
N CYS A 43 14.06 -0.69 -1.95
CA CYS A 43 14.31 -1.68 -0.90
C CYS A 43 13.92 -1.18 0.50
N ASP A 44 13.95 0.15 0.75
CA ASP A 44 13.67 0.72 2.08
C ASP A 44 12.83 2.01 2.00
N PRO A 45 11.49 1.90 1.93
CA PRO A 45 10.60 3.04 2.08
C PRO A 45 10.74 3.67 3.47
N ARG A 46 10.51 4.99 3.58
CA ARG A 46 10.43 5.65 4.88
C ARG A 46 9.34 5.00 5.75
N LEU A 47 9.59 4.88 7.05
CA LEU A 47 8.63 4.30 8.00
C LEU A 47 7.23 4.93 7.90
N SER A 48 7.14 6.25 7.68
CA SER A 48 5.84 6.93 7.49
C SER A 48 5.05 6.41 6.28
N VAL A 49 5.74 6.07 5.18
CA VAL A 49 5.13 5.48 3.98
C VAL A 49 4.64 4.06 4.28
N VAL A 50 5.42 3.29 5.04
CA VAL A 50 5.02 1.94 5.48
C VAL A 50 3.74 2.02 6.30
N ARG A 51 3.68 2.91 7.30
CA ARG A 51 2.49 3.08 8.15
C ARG A 51 1.25 3.49 7.36
N LEU A 52 1.38 4.44 6.43
CA LEU A 52 0.25 4.84 5.58
C LEU A 52 -0.29 3.69 4.71
N LEU A 53 0.58 2.80 4.22
CA LEU A 53 0.16 1.61 3.47
C LEU A 53 -0.50 0.57 4.38
N GLU A 54 0.05 0.32 5.56
CA GLU A 54 -0.54 -0.58 6.57
C GLU A 54 -1.94 -0.10 7.00
N ASP A 55 -2.08 1.18 7.32
CA ASP A 55 -3.35 1.79 7.75
C ASP A 55 -4.41 1.65 6.66
N LEU A 56 -4.06 1.96 5.40
CA LEU A 56 -4.96 1.78 4.26
C LEU A 56 -5.37 0.31 4.08
N TYR A 57 -4.42 -0.62 4.22
CA TYR A 57 -4.69 -2.04 4.09
C TYR A 57 -5.67 -2.55 5.15
N LEU A 58 -5.46 -2.15 6.40
CA LEU A 58 -6.40 -2.46 7.49
C LEU A 58 -7.77 -1.85 7.23
N GLU A 59 -7.85 -0.59 6.81
CA GLU A 59 -9.12 0.07 6.52
C GLU A 59 -9.93 -0.66 5.43
N VAL A 60 -9.28 -1.08 4.33
CA VAL A 60 -9.95 -1.77 3.23
C VAL A 60 -10.34 -3.19 3.62
N THR A 61 -9.47 -3.92 4.32
CA THR A 61 -9.73 -5.32 4.68
C THR A 61 -10.76 -5.48 5.78
N GLU A 62 -10.84 -4.54 6.73
CA GLU A 62 -11.90 -4.54 7.74
C GLU A 62 -13.26 -4.15 7.14
N LYS A 63 -13.29 -3.23 6.16
CA LYS A 63 -14.51 -2.92 5.40
C LYS A 63 -15.00 -4.08 4.53
N CYS A 64 -14.11 -4.93 4.01
CA CYS A 64 -14.50 -6.13 3.27
C CYS A 64 -15.05 -7.27 4.13
N LYS A 65 -14.88 -7.23 5.46
CA LYS A 65 -15.37 -8.26 6.39
C LYS A 65 -16.75 -7.96 6.98
N ALA A 66 -17.24 -6.72 6.84
CA ALA A 66 -18.56 -6.29 7.27
C ALA A 66 -19.59 -6.44 6.14
#